data_AF-A0A6B0RT57-F1
#
_entry.id   AF-A0A6B0RT57-F1
#
_cell.length_a   1.000
_cell.length_b   1.000
_cell.length_c   1.000
_cell.angle_alpha   90.00
_cell.angle_beta   90.00
_cell.angle_gamma   90.00
#
_symmetry.space_group_name_H-M   'P 1'
#
loop_
_entity.id
_entity.type
_entity.pdbx_description
1 polymer ?
#
loop_
_entity_poly.entity_id
_entity_poly.type
_entity_poly.pdbx_seq_one_letter_code
_entity_poly.pdbx_strand_id
1 'polypeptide(L)'
;MASGMVQPLSPSQSAAGMLSILTRVSAPQVGSKHLRRVLVTLVGSLLHQADLCIMTRLLGYVDLSEPHFVAAVLAIVFNPLFWNVVARWEHKTRKLSKAFGSPRLACYTLGGAILLLNVLRSHCFTQAMLSQPRMQSLDNPAAYHVGLALLGVGGVFVLSSFLALGFTGTFLGDYFGILKEARVTMFPFSVLDNPMYWGSTAIYLGWAIVHASPTGLLLTALVALIYMVAIVYEEPFTAEIYQQKASQAYKRS
;
A
#
# COMPACT_ATOMS: atom_id res chain seq x y z
N MET A 1 -47.32 -8.90 -18.64
CA MET A 1 -46.82 -9.11 -17.26
C MET A 1 -45.38 -9.56 -17.33
N ALA A 2 -44.53 -8.91 -16.53
CA ALA A 2 -43.13 -9.22 -16.18
C ALA A 2 -42.02 -9.13 -17.26
N SER A 3 -41.19 -8.11 -17.07
CA SER A 3 -39.97 -7.67 -17.79
C SER A 3 -38.72 -8.56 -17.59
N GLY A 4 -37.73 -8.38 -18.47
CA GLY A 4 -36.29 -8.61 -18.22
C GLY A 4 -35.55 -9.29 -19.38
N MET A 5 -35.22 -8.60 -20.48
CA MET A 5 -33.94 -7.90 -20.78
C MET A 5 -32.65 -8.73 -20.62
N VAL A 6 -32.00 -9.15 -21.74
CA VAL A 6 -30.78 -8.58 -22.40
C VAL A 6 -29.47 -9.19 -21.85
N GLN A 7 -28.93 -10.21 -22.54
CA GLN A 7 -27.72 -10.24 -23.40
C GLN A 7 -26.42 -10.79 -22.75
N PRO A 8 -25.46 -11.30 -23.56
CA PRO A 8 -24.52 -12.37 -23.17
C PRO A 8 -23.03 -11.95 -23.12
N LEU A 9 -22.23 -12.95 -22.71
CA LEU A 9 -20.76 -13.13 -22.75
C LEU A 9 -19.92 -12.48 -21.63
N SER A 10 -19.35 -13.35 -20.80
CA SER A 10 -18.33 -13.06 -19.77
C SER A 10 -17.33 -14.24 -19.71
N PRO A 11 -16.15 -14.09 -19.07
CA PRO A 11 -14.83 -14.32 -19.66
C PRO A 11 -14.30 -15.72 -19.35
N SER A 12 -14.31 -16.59 -20.35
CA SER A 12 -13.89 -18.00 -20.28
C SER A 12 -12.39 -18.23 -20.57
N GLN A 13 -11.47 -17.34 -20.18
CA GLN A 13 -10.04 -17.55 -20.52
C GLN A 13 -8.97 -17.33 -19.43
N SER A 14 -9.28 -16.93 -18.19
CA SER A 14 -8.20 -16.76 -17.18
C SER A 14 -8.14 -17.88 -16.12
N ALA A 15 -9.22 -18.65 -15.91
CA ALA A 15 -9.26 -19.74 -14.92
C ALA A 15 -8.60 -21.06 -15.38
N ALA A 16 -8.32 -21.21 -16.68
CA ALA A 16 -7.75 -22.46 -17.23
C ALA A 16 -6.23 -22.61 -17.01
N GLY A 17 -5.50 -21.51 -16.78
CA GLY A 17 -4.03 -21.54 -16.63
C GLY A 17 -3.54 -22.03 -15.27
N MET A 18 -4.20 -21.61 -14.17
CA MET A 18 -3.73 -21.91 -12.80
C MET A 18 -4.10 -23.32 -12.32
N LEU A 19 -5.11 -23.97 -12.92
CA LEU A 19 -5.42 -25.38 -12.60
C LEU A 19 -4.38 -26.37 -13.14
N SER A 20 -3.56 -25.97 -14.13
CA SER A 20 -2.60 -26.88 -14.80
C SER A 20 -1.32 -27.16 -14.00
N ILE A 21 -0.96 -26.30 -13.05
CA ILE A 21 0.27 -26.43 -12.25
C ILE A 21 0.07 -27.40 -11.08
N LEU A 22 -1.15 -27.54 -10.56
CA LEU A 22 -1.45 -28.46 -9.45
C LEU A 22 -1.72 -29.90 -9.89
N THR A 23 -1.69 -30.20 -11.19
CA THR A 23 -1.97 -31.53 -11.77
C THR A 23 -0.75 -32.36 -12.18
N ARG A 24 0.49 -31.86 -12.05
CA ARG A 24 1.70 -32.62 -12.45
C ARG A 24 2.59 -33.05 -11.28
N VAL A 25 2.08 -33.84 -10.35
CA VAL A 25 2.85 -34.94 -9.71
C VAL A 25 1.85 -36.06 -9.37
N SER A 26 1.97 -37.14 -10.15
CA SER A 26 1.46 -38.51 -10.07
C SER A 26 0.42 -38.92 -9.00
N ALA A 27 -0.68 -39.50 -9.49
CA ALA A 27 -1.56 -40.47 -8.82
C ALA A 27 -0.92 -41.90 -8.87
N PRO A 28 -1.49 -43.00 -8.29
CA PRO A 28 -2.84 -43.15 -7.71
C PRO A 28 -2.95 -43.96 -6.40
N GLN A 29 -4.01 -43.74 -5.61
CA GLN A 29 -4.90 -44.82 -5.15
C GLN A 29 -6.28 -44.27 -4.76
N VAL A 30 -7.31 -45.02 -5.14
CA VAL A 30 -8.73 -44.67 -5.16
C VAL A 30 -9.29 -44.63 -3.73
N GLY A 31 -9.66 -43.43 -3.26
CA GLY A 31 -10.24 -43.20 -1.92
C GLY A 31 -10.10 -41.74 -1.44
N SER A 32 -9.17 -40.99 -2.02
CA SER A 32 -8.77 -39.66 -1.52
C SER A 32 -9.70 -38.49 -1.90
N LYS A 33 -10.55 -38.60 -2.94
CA LYS A 33 -11.28 -37.41 -3.47
C LYS A 33 -12.31 -36.84 -2.49
N HIS A 34 -13.00 -37.69 -1.73
CA HIS A 34 -13.97 -37.22 -0.74
C HIS A 34 -13.27 -36.71 0.52
N LEU A 35 -12.24 -37.42 0.99
CA LEU A 35 -11.40 -37.04 2.12
C LEU A 35 -10.67 -35.71 1.87
N ARG A 36 -10.18 -35.46 0.66
CA ARG A 36 -9.48 -34.23 0.26
C ARG A 36 -10.42 -33.03 0.17
N ARG A 37 -11.68 -33.23 -0.26
CA ARG A 37 -12.72 -32.17 -0.21
C ARG A 37 -13.10 -31.85 1.23
N VAL A 38 -13.32 -32.88 2.05
CA VAL A 38 -13.63 -32.71 3.48
C VAL A 38 -12.48 -32.02 4.19
N LEU A 39 -11.22 -32.39 3.92
CA LEU A 39 -10.02 -31.76 4.49
C LEU A 39 -9.86 -30.30 4.02
N VAL A 40 -10.12 -29.99 2.75
CA VAL A 40 -10.05 -28.60 2.24
C VAL A 40 -11.17 -27.73 2.82
N THR A 41 -12.37 -28.27 2.97
CA THR A 41 -13.48 -27.55 3.61
C THR A 41 -13.24 -27.40 5.12
N LEU A 42 -12.75 -28.42 5.82
CA LEU A 42 -12.37 -28.33 7.23
C LEU A 42 -11.21 -27.37 7.46
N VAL A 43 -10.14 -27.44 6.65
CA VAL A 43 -9.00 -26.50 6.74
C VAL A 43 -9.45 -25.10 6.36
N GLY A 44 -10.30 -24.92 5.35
CA GLY A 44 -10.87 -23.62 4.98
C GLY A 44 -11.77 -23.03 6.09
N SER A 45 -12.61 -23.85 6.71
CA SER A 45 -13.44 -23.44 7.85
C SER A 45 -12.60 -23.19 9.12
N LEU A 46 -11.56 -23.99 9.36
CA LEU A 46 -10.60 -23.80 10.47
C LEU A 46 -9.75 -22.55 10.29
N LEU A 47 -9.32 -22.23 9.06
CA LEU A 47 -8.63 -20.98 8.73
C LEU A 47 -9.56 -19.78 8.91
N HIS A 48 -10.81 -19.86 8.44
CA HIS A 48 -11.79 -18.78 8.61
C HIS A 48 -12.18 -18.54 10.08
N GLN A 49 -12.30 -19.62 10.87
CA GLN A 49 -12.62 -19.54 12.30
C GLN A 49 -11.41 -19.13 13.15
N ALA A 50 -10.18 -19.48 12.72
CA ALA A 50 -8.95 -18.94 13.27
C ALA A 50 -8.78 -17.45 12.93
N ASP A 51 -9.11 -17.02 11.71
CA ASP A 51 -9.06 -15.62 11.27
C ASP A 51 -10.03 -14.74 12.08
N LEU A 52 -11.28 -15.18 12.28
CA LEU A 52 -12.25 -14.48 13.12
C LEU A 52 -11.83 -14.45 14.60
N CYS A 53 -11.28 -15.55 15.13
CA CYS A 53 -10.78 -15.62 16.50
C CYS A 53 -9.57 -14.72 16.73
N ILE A 54 -8.62 -14.68 15.79
CA ILE A 54 -7.43 -13.83 15.83
C ILE A 54 -7.86 -12.36 15.72
N MET A 55 -8.75 -12.00 14.80
CA MET A 55 -9.27 -10.62 14.68
C MET A 55 -10.04 -10.18 15.93
N THR A 56 -10.90 -11.04 16.48
CA THR A 56 -11.66 -10.73 17.70
C THR A 56 -10.74 -10.59 18.91
N ARG A 57 -9.68 -11.41 19.01
CA ARG A 57 -8.63 -11.24 20.02
C ARG A 57 -7.83 -9.97 19.81
N LEU A 58 -7.43 -9.65 18.57
CA LEU A 58 -6.69 -8.43 18.24
C LEU A 58 -7.49 -7.17 18.58
N LEU A 59 -8.78 -7.14 18.24
CA LEU A 59 -9.69 -6.06 18.61
C LEU A 59 -9.91 -6.00 20.13
N GLY A 60 -9.83 -7.13 20.84
CA GLY A 60 -9.83 -7.17 22.30
C GLY A 60 -8.56 -6.60 22.96
N TYR A 61 -7.45 -6.50 22.23
CA TYR A 61 -6.21 -5.88 22.69
C TYR A 61 -6.14 -4.38 22.41
N VAL A 62 -6.97 -3.87 21.50
CA VAL A 62 -6.87 -2.51 20.99
C VAL A 62 -8.00 -1.65 21.53
N ASP A 63 -7.65 -0.61 22.29
CA ASP A 63 -8.61 0.44 22.63
C ASP A 63 -8.72 1.42 21.45
N LEU A 64 -9.86 1.36 20.76
CA LEU A 64 -10.16 2.22 19.60
C LEU A 64 -10.55 3.64 20.00
N SER A 65 -10.91 3.87 21.26
CA SER A 65 -11.31 5.20 21.78
C SER A 65 -10.13 5.98 22.33
N GLU A 66 -8.96 5.35 22.42
CA GLU A 66 -7.74 5.94 22.93
C GLU A 66 -7.30 7.12 22.03
N PRO A 67 -7.02 8.31 22.59
CA PRO A 67 -6.74 9.52 21.78
C PRO A 67 -5.55 9.38 20.83
N HIS A 68 -4.46 8.71 21.22
CA HIS A 68 -3.32 8.52 20.32
C HIS A 68 -3.69 7.59 19.16
N PHE A 69 -4.49 6.54 19.39
CA PHE A 69 -5.02 5.68 18.33
C PHE A 69 -5.84 6.46 17.31
N VAL A 70 -6.80 7.27 17.77
CA VAL A 70 -7.62 8.11 16.89
C VAL A 70 -6.74 9.08 16.11
N ALA A 71 -5.76 9.73 16.77
CA ALA A 71 -4.82 10.62 16.12
C ALA A 71 -3.98 9.90 15.05
N ALA A 72 -3.53 8.65 15.32
CA ALA A 72 -2.80 7.83 14.36
C ALA A 72 -3.66 7.50 13.14
N VAL A 73 -4.90 7.04 13.33
CA VAL A 73 -5.84 6.75 12.24
C VAL A 73 -6.07 7.99 11.38
N LEU A 74 -6.35 9.14 12.00
CA LEU A 74 -6.54 10.41 11.29
C LEU A 74 -5.29 10.80 10.50
N ALA A 75 -4.10 10.71 11.10
CA ALA A 75 -2.85 11.05 10.42
C ALA A 75 -2.50 10.08 9.27
N ILE A 76 -2.85 8.80 9.39
CA ILE A 76 -2.65 7.79 8.34
C ILE A 76 -3.56 8.06 7.15
N VAL A 77 -4.85 8.34 7.39
CA VAL A 77 -5.84 8.59 6.34
C VAL A 77 -5.64 9.97 5.70
N PHE A 78 -5.39 11.00 6.50
CA PHE A 78 -5.26 12.38 6.02
C PHE A 78 -4.08 12.56 5.08
N ASN A 79 -2.95 11.89 5.35
CA ASN A 79 -1.73 12.07 4.58
C ASN A 79 -1.95 11.81 3.07
N PRO A 80 -2.38 10.60 2.65
CA PRO A 80 -2.58 10.32 1.24
C PRO A 80 -3.69 11.11 0.59
N LEU A 81 -4.70 11.50 1.35
CA LEU A 81 -5.75 12.41 0.86
C LEU A 81 -5.19 13.80 0.59
N PHE A 82 -4.40 14.36 1.51
CA PHE A 82 -3.83 15.70 1.40
C PHE A 82 -3.01 15.83 0.12
N TRP A 83 -2.01 14.98 -0.08
CA TRP A 83 -1.14 15.15 -1.25
C TRP A 83 -1.85 14.86 -2.57
N ASN A 84 -2.75 13.87 -2.62
CA ASN A 84 -3.54 13.60 -3.82
C ASN A 84 -4.46 14.77 -4.19
N VAL A 85 -5.17 15.35 -3.21
CA VAL A 85 -6.08 16.47 -3.44
C VAL A 85 -5.30 17.71 -3.88
N VAL A 86 -4.24 18.06 -3.14
CA VAL A 86 -3.46 19.28 -3.41
C VAL A 86 -2.73 19.18 -4.75
N ALA A 87 -2.11 18.03 -5.06
CA ALA A 87 -1.41 17.85 -6.34
C ALA A 87 -2.36 17.91 -7.54
N ARG A 88 -3.54 17.26 -7.46
CA ARG A 88 -4.55 17.34 -8.54
C ARG A 88 -5.12 18.74 -8.69
N TRP A 89 -5.38 19.42 -7.59
CA TRP A 89 -5.84 20.81 -7.62
C TRP A 89 -4.81 21.72 -8.28
N GLU A 90 -3.53 21.52 -7.97
CA GLU A 90 -2.45 22.22 -8.64
C GLU A 90 -2.39 21.89 -10.14
N HIS A 91 -2.44 20.61 -10.52
CA HIS A 91 -2.42 20.21 -11.93
C HIS A 91 -3.53 20.90 -12.74
N LYS A 92 -4.73 21.01 -12.18
CA LYS A 92 -5.88 21.66 -12.84
C LYS A 92 -5.81 23.19 -12.86
N THR A 93 -5.31 23.82 -11.81
CA THR A 93 -5.47 25.27 -11.62
C THR A 93 -4.19 26.07 -11.75
N ARG A 94 -3.02 25.43 -11.58
CA ARG A 94 -1.69 26.04 -11.53
C ARG A 94 -1.57 27.16 -10.49
N LYS A 95 -2.44 27.18 -9.48
CA LYS A 95 -2.53 28.28 -8.51
C LYS A 95 -1.37 28.29 -7.53
N LEU A 96 -0.86 27.13 -7.09
CA LEU A 96 0.34 27.09 -6.25
C LEU A 96 1.56 27.55 -7.04
N SER A 97 1.75 27.05 -8.26
CA SER A 97 2.85 27.53 -9.13
C SER A 97 2.81 29.05 -9.30
N LYS A 98 1.63 29.64 -9.48
CA LYS A 98 1.45 31.09 -9.59
C LYS A 98 1.75 31.82 -8.29
N ALA A 99 1.25 31.32 -7.15
CA ALA A 99 1.46 31.92 -5.84
C ALA A 99 2.95 31.94 -5.43
N PHE A 100 3.68 30.87 -5.73
CA PHE A 100 5.13 30.77 -5.47
C PHE A 100 5.99 31.33 -6.62
N GLY A 101 5.39 31.82 -7.71
CA GLY A 101 6.10 32.32 -8.89
C GLY A 101 6.89 31.27 -9.69
N SER A 102 6.91 30.00 -9.26
CA SER A 102 7.63 28.91 -9.92
C SER A 102 7.03 27.55 -9.58
N PRO A 103 6.75 26.67 -10.58
CA PRO A 103 6.30 25.31 -10.33
C PRO A 103 7.28 24.47 -9.52
N ARG A 104 8.59 24.69 -9.69
CA ARG A 104 9.61 23.98 -8.91
C ARG A 104 9.53 24.38 -7.44
N LEU A 105 9.50 25.68 -7.15
CA LEU A 105 9.43 26.16 -5.77
C LEU A 105 8.15 25.65 -5.10
N ALA A 106 7.01 25.71 -5.79
CA ALA A 106 5.75 25.19 -5.29
C ALA A 106 5.81 23.67 -5.00
N CYS A 107 6.44 22.88 -5.89
CA CYS A 107 6.65 21.44 -5.70
C CYS A 107 7.56 21.15 -4.49
N TYR A 108 8.66 21.89 -4.33
CA TYR A 108 9.55 21.75 -3.17
C TYR A 108 8.83 22.09 -1.85
N THR A 109 8.04 23.16 -1.83
CA THR A 109 7.23 23.52 -0.65
C THR A 109 6.20 22.45 -0.33
N LEU A 110 5.49 21.92 -1.34
CA LEU A 110 4.56 20.80 -1.13
C LEU A 110 5.28 19.55 -0.61
N GLY A 111 6.42 19.20 -1.20
CA GLY A 111 7.23 18.07 -0.74
C GLY A 111 7.71 18.22 0.71
N GLY A 112 8.10 19.44 1.11
CA GLY A 112 8.41 19.76 2.50
C GLY A 112 7.22 19.56 3.44
N ALA A 113 6.02 20.02 3.04
CA ALA A 113 4.80 19.79 3.80
C ALA A 113 4.46 18.29 3.92
N ILE A 114 4.58 17.52 2.84
CA ILE A 114 4.36 16.07 2.84
C ILE A 114 5.36 15.37 3.78
N LEU A 115 6.64 15.75 3.75
CA LEU A 115 7.65 15.22 4.67
C LEU A 115 7.28 15.48 6.13
N LEU A 116 6.88 16.70 6.47
CA LEU A 116 6.46 17.04 7.84
C LEU A 116 5.24 16.23 8.28
N LEU A 117 4.24 16.08 7.40
CA LEU A 117 3.08 15.26 7.69
C LEU A 117 3.42 13.77 7.81
N ASN A 118 4.40 13.26 7.05
CA ASN A 118 4.90 11.89 7.18
C ASN A 118 5.61 11.66 8.53
N VAL A 119 6.36 12.66 9.02
CA VAL A 119 6.96 12.64 10.37
C VAL A 119 5.85 12.63 11.43
N LEU A 120 4.86 13.52 11.31
CA LEU A 120 3.71 13.56 12.23
C LEU A 120 2.97 12.23 12.28
N ARG A 121 2.65 11.64 11.12
CA ARG A 121 2.00 10.32 11.05
C ARG A 121 2.82 9.24 11.73
N SER A 122 4.13 9.21 11.49
CA SER A 122 5.02 8.22 12.10
C SER A 122 5.11 8.39 13.62
N HIS A 123 5.08 9.64 14.09
CA HIS A 123 5.01 9.97 15.50
C HIS A 123 3.68 9.48 16.11
N CYS A 124 2.53 9.85 15.54
CA CYS A 124 1.22 9.41 16.03
C CYS A 124 1.08 7.88 16.02
N PHE A 125 1.53 7.21 14.95
CA PHE A 125 1.58 5.75 14.87
C PHE A 125 2.37 5.16 16.04
N THR A 126 3.56 5.70 16.30
CA THR A 126 4.43 5.20 17.37
C THR A 126 3.81 5.45 18.75
N GLN A 127 3.23 6.62 18.98
CA GLN A 127 2.55 6.92 20.25
C GLN A 127 1.37 5.97 20.50
N ALA A 128 0.51 5.76 19.50
CA ALA A 128 -0.60 4.81 19.59
C ALA A 128 -0.14 3.36 19.84
N MET A 129 0.98 2.97 19.24
CA MET A 129 1.56 1.65 19.40
C MET A 129 2.11 1.44 20.83
N LEU A 130 2.74 2.47 21.40
CA LEU A 130 3.35 2.45 22.73
C LEU A 130 2.34 2.68 23.86
N SER A 131 1.21 3.34 23.59
CA SER A 131 0.15 3.59 24.58
C SER A 131 -0.72 2.37 24.87
N GLN A 132 -0.58 1.29 24.10
CA GLN A 132 -1.45 0.12 24.16
C GLN A 132 -0.72 -1.18 24.53
N PRO A 133 -1.44 -2.22 25.03
CA PRO A 133 -0.83 -3.46 25.50
C PRO A 133 -0.03 -4.20 24.42
N ARG A 134 1.06 -4.85 24.85
CA ARG A 134 1.88 -5.73 24.01
C ARG A 134 1.35 -7.17 24.03
N MET A 135 1.58 -7.91 22.95
CA MET A 135 1.19 -9.31 22.81
C MET A 135 2.36 -10.24 23.12
N GLN A 136 2.27 -10.99 24.21
CA GLN A 136 3.37 -11.86 24.67
C GLN A 136 3.76 -12.94 23.64
N SER A 137 2.82 -13.44 22.83
CA SER A 137 3.14 -14.42 21.78
C SER A 137 4.04 -13.85 20.68
N LEU A 138 4.02 -12.54 20.47
CA LEU A 138 4.87 -11.85 19.50
C LEU A 138 6.20 -11.38 20.13
N ASP A 139 6.32 -11.45 21.46
CA ASP A 139 7.50 -11.04 22.22
C ASP A 139 8.51 -12.20 22.33
N ASN A 140 9.05 -12.62 21.18
CA ASN A 140 10.04 -13.68 21.09
C ASN A 140 11.19 -13.31 20.13
N PRO A 141 12.39 -13.91 20.30
CA PRO A 141 13.57 -13.53 19.51
C PRO A 141 13.39 -13.72 18.00
N ALA A 142 12.66 -14.76 17.58
CA ALA A 142 12.43 -15.00 16.15
C ALA A 142 11.58 -13.89 15.53
N ALA A 143 10.48 -13.50 16.19
CA ALA A 143 9.65 -12.38 15.77
C ALA A 143 10.45 -11.07 15.71
N TYR A 144 11.26 -10.78 16.74
CA TYR A 144 12.11 -9.60 16.76
C TYR A 144 13.06 -9.53 15.56
N HIS A 145 13.74 -10.64 15.21
CA HIS A 145 14.62 -10.69 14.04
C HIS A 145 13.86 -10.54 12.72
N VAL A 146 12.66 -11.12 12.60
CA VAL A 146 11.79 -10.89 11.45
C VAL A 146 11.41 -9.41 11.34
N GLY A 147 11.08 -8.76 12.45
CA GLY A 147 10.80 -7.33 12.50
C GLY A 147 11.98 -6.47 12.03
N LEU A 148 13.20 -6.78 12.47
CA LEU A 148 14.42 -6.10 12.01
C LEU A 148 14.68 -6.32 10.51
N ALA A 149 14.47 -7.54 10.01
CA ALA A 149 14.62 -7.83 8.59
C ALA A 149 13.63 -7.01 7.75
N LEU A 150 12.37 -6.91 8.18
CA LEU A 150 11.36 -6.09 7.52
C LEU A 150 11.71 -4.60 7.51
N LEU A 151 12.23 -4.07 8.63
CA LEU A 151 12.74 -2.69 8.70
C LEU A 151 13.87 -2.45 7.69
N GLY A 152 14.83 -3.38 7.62
CA GLY A 152 15.95 -3.29 6.68
C GLY A 152 15.51 -3.34 5.22
N VAL A 153 14.70 -4.34 4.86
CA VAL A 153 14.18 -4.50 3.48
C VAL A 153 13.31 -3.31 3.08
N GLY A 154 12.40 -2.88 3.96
CA GLY A 154 11.55 -1.72 3.72
C GLY A 154 12.37 -0.43 3.55
N GLY A 155 13.39 -0.23 4.39
CA GLY A 155 14.34 0.87 4.28
C GLY A 155 15.07 0.89 2.94
N VAL A 156 15.57 -0.26 2.48
CA VAL A 156 16.20 -0.39 1.16
C VAL A 156 15.23 0.03 0.05
N PHE A 157 13.99 -0.45 0.06
CA PHE A 157 13.00 -0.08 -0.96
C PHE A 157 12.68 1.42 -0.94
N VAL A 158 12.46 2.02 0.22
CA VAL A 158 12.14 3.45 0.33
C VAL A 158 13.32 4.32 -0.13
N LEU A 159 14.53 4.05 0.37
CA LEU A 159 15.72 4.85 0.05
C LEU A 159 16.11 4.71 -1.42
N SER A 160 16.14 3.50 -1.97
CA SER A 160 16.46 3.29 -3.37
C SER A 160 15.40 3.89 -4.31
N SER A 161 14.11 3.85 -3.94
CA SER A 161 13.04 4.53 -4.69
C SER A 161 13.27 6.04 -4.71
N PHE A 162 13.58 6.63 -3.56
CA PHE A 162 13.84 8.07 -3.44
C PHE A 162 15.05 8.49 -4.27
N LEU A 163 16.14 7.72 -4.22
CA LEU A 163 17.35 8.00 -5.00
C LEU A 163 17.07 7.90 -6.52
N ALA A 164 16.29 6.92 -6.96
CA ALA A 164 15.98 6.73 -8.37
C ALA A 164 14.99 7.77 -8.91
N LEU A 165 13.99 8.17 -8.12
CA LEU A 165 13.01 9.19 -8.50
C LEU A 165 13.56 10.62 -8.35
N GLY A 166 14.35 10.86 -7.31
CA GLY A 166 14.72 12.18 -6.83
C GLY A 166 13.58 12.84 -6.04
N PHE A 167 13.84 14.04 -5.51
CA PHE A 167 12.88 14.76 -4.68
C PHE A 167 11.57 15.06 -5.43
N THR A 168 11.65 15.69 -6.60
CA THR A 168 10.46 16.06 -7.38
C THR A 168 9.71 14.84 -7.90
N GLY A 169 10.41 13.77 -8.30
CA GLY A 169 9.78 12.53 -8.70
C GLY A 169 9.06 11.81 -7.56
N THR A 170 9.52 12.00 -6.32
CA THR A 170 8.87 11.45 -5.12
C THR A 170 7.67 12.28 -4.68
N PHE A 171 7.77 13.60 -4.76
CA PHE A 171 6.76 14.53 -4.24
C PHE A 171 5.91 15.15 -5.36
N LEU A 172 5.40 14.30 -6.26
CA LEU A 172 4.34 14.62 -7.23
C LEU A 172 4.71 15.75 -8.21
N GLY A 173 5.98 15.86 -8.58
CA GLY A 173 6.49 16.90 -9.49
C GLY A 173 5.85 16.87 -10.88
N ASP A 174 5.38 15.71 -11.32
CA ASP A 174 4.60 15.52 -12.55
C ASP A 174 3.31 16.37 -12.56
N TYR A 175 2.63 16.53 -11.42
CA TYR A 175 1.45 17.40 -11.28
C TYR A 175 1.82 18.89 -11.42
N PHE A 176 3.07 19.24 -11.11
CA PHE A 176 3.67 20.56 -11.34
C PHE A 176 4.28 20.70 -12.74
N GLY A 177 4.15 19.69 -13.62
CA GLY A 177 4.72 19.70 -14.96
C GLY A 177 6.24 19.45 -15.00
N ILE A 178 6.82 18.98 -13.90
CA ILE A 178 8.24 18.62 -13.78
C ILE A 178 8.35 17.12 -14.09
N LEU A 179 8.29 16.80 -15.38
CA LEU A 179 8.21 15.41 -15.85
C LEU A 179 9.60 14.83 -16.08
N LYS A 180 9.85 13.61 -15.56
CA LYS A 180 11.01 12.82 -16.00
C LYS A 180 10.87 12.46 -17.48
N GLU A 181 11.99 12.15 -18.14
CA GLU A 181 11.99 11.74 -19.55
C GLU A 181 11.20 10.46 -19.76
N ALA A 182 11.47 9.45 -18.92
CA ALA A 182 10.79 8.16 -18.91
C ALA A 182 10.49 7.71 -17.47
N ARG A 183 9.60 6.72 -17.34
CA ARG A 183 9.35 6.01 -16.09
C ARG A 183 10.62 5.27 -15.67
N VAL A 184 10.93 5.33 -14.37
CA VAL A 184 12.06 4.60 -13.80
C VAL A 184 11.73 3.10 -13.81
N THR A 185 12.57 2.30 -14.46
CA THR A 185 12.40 0.84 -14.58
C THR A 185 13.51 0.05 -13.90
N MET A 186 14.59 0.71 -13.47
CA MET A 186 15.65 0.08 -12.68
C MET A 186 15.20 -0.20 -11.25
N PHE A 187 16.00 -0.97 -10.50
CA PHE A 187 15.77 -1.22 -9.09
C PHE A 187 15.48 0.10 -8.33
N PRO A 188 14.47 0.13 -7.45
CA PRO A 188 13.61 -0.99 -7.03
C PRO A 188 12.39 -1.28 -7.91
N PHE A 189 12.12 -0.44 -8.92
CA PHE A 189 10.93 -0.53 -9.79
C PHE A 189 10.96 -1.74 -10.74
N SER A 190 12.12 -2.37 -10.92
CA SER A 190 12.24 -3.65 -11.66
C SER A 190 11.71 -4.86 -10.87
N VAL A 191 11.54 -4.73 -9.55
CA VAL A 191 11.17 -5.84 -8.65
C VAL A 191 9.72 -5.72 -8.19
N LEU A 192 9.27 -4.49 -7.91
CA LEU A 192 7.97 -4.23 -7.32
C LEU A 192 7.40 -2.91 -7.86
N ASP A 193 6.11 -2.90 -8.17
CA ASP A 193 5.37 -1.68 -8.47
C ASP A 193 5.18 -0.86 -7.19
N ASN A 194 5.33 0.46 -7.28
CA ASN A 194 5.15 1.36 -6.14
C ASN A 194 6.03 1.00 -4.91
N PRO A 195 7.34 0.76 -5.09
CA PRO A 195 8.21 0.20 -4.05
C PRO A 195 8.32 1.06 -2.79
N MET A 196 8.10 2.38 -2.89
CA MET A 196 8.10 3.27 -1.74
C MET A 196 6.89 3.05 -0.81
N TYR A 197 5.71 2.78 -1.36
CA TYR A 197 4.49 2.50 -0.59
C TYR A 197 4.62 1.16 0.15
N TRP A 198 5.06 0.11 -0.54
CA TRP A 198 5.29 -1.21 0.06
C TRP A 198 6.46 -1.23 1.03
N GLY A 199 7.56 -0.54 0.70
CA GLY A 199 8.70 -0.40 1.60
C GLY A 199 8.33 0.31 2.90
N SER A 200 7.54 1.38 2.81
CA SER A 200 7.01 2.08 4.00
C SER A 200 6.09 1.19 4.83
N THR A 201 5.24 0.38 4.18
CA THR A 201 4.37 -0.58 4.86
C THR A 201 5.18 -1.65 5.59
N ALA A 202 6.24 -2.17 4.96
CA ALA A 202 7.16 -3.12 5.58
C ALA A 202 7.90 -2.51 6.79
N ILE A 203 8.25 -1.23 6.74
CA ILE A 203 8.83 -0.51 7.90
C ILE A 203 7.84 -0.47 9.06
N TYR A 204 6.58 -0.07 8.83
CA TYR A 204 5.57 -0.05 9.90
C TYR A 204 5.29 -1.44 10.46
N LEU A 205 5.22 -2.46 9.59
CA LEU A 205 5.04 -3.85 10.00
C LEU A 205 6.21 -4.33 10.87
N GLY A 206 7.44 -4.09 10.42
CA GLY A 206 8.64 -4.46 11.15
C GLY A 206 8.71 -3.77 12.50
N TRP A 207 8.35 -2.48 12.57
CA TRP A 207 8.30 -1.71 13.81
C TRP A 207 7.27 -2.27 14.80
N ALA A 208 6.07 -2.60 14.32
CA ALA A 208 5.01 -3.22 15.11
C ALA A 208 5.43 -4.58 15.69
N ILE A 209 6.12 -5.40 14.90
CA ILE A 209 6.62 -6.71 15.31
C ILE A 209 7.74 -6.56 16.35
N VAL A 210 8.70 -5.66 16.13
CA VAL A 210 9.79 -5.36 17.08
C VAL A 210 9.22 -4.96 18.46
N HIS A 211 8.10 -4.24 18.47
CA HIS A 211 7.43 -3.82 19.70
C HIS A 211 6.36 -4.81 20.18
N ALA A 212 6.22 -5.96 19.55
CA ALA A 212 5.19 -6.95 19.85
C ALA A 212 3.78 -6.33 19.98
N SER A 213 3.43 -5.34 19.14
CA SER A 213 2.24 -4.50 19.31
C SER A 213 1.08 -4.88 18.37
N PRO A 214 -0.06 -5.40 18.91
CA PRO A 214 -1.30 -5.61 18.15
C PRO A 214 -1.80 -4.33 17.48
N THR A 215 -1.75 -3.21 18.20
CA THR A 215 -2.17 -1.90 17.73
C THR A 215 -1.32 -1.47 16.53
N GLY A 216 0.00 -1.68 16.60
CA GLY A 216 0.90 -1.45 15.48
C GLY A 216 0.57 -2.32 14.26
N LEU A 217 0.21 -3.59 14.46
CA LEU A 217 -0.20 -4.47 13.36
C LEU A 217 -1.50 -3.99 12.69
N LEU A 218 -2.49 -3.59 13.49
CA LEU A 218 -3.77 -3.07 13.00
C LEU A 218 -3.56 -1.76 12.22
N LEU A 219 -2.80 -0.82 12.78
CA LEU A 219 -2.47 0.44 12.11
C LEU A 219 -1.65 0.20 10.83
N THR A 220 -0.78 -0.81 10.80
CA THR A 220 -0.05 -1.20 9.58
C THR A 220 -0.98 -1.70 8.49
N ALA A 221 -1.97 -2.53 8.84
CA ALA A 221 -2.99 -2.98 7.90
C ALA A 221 -3.79 -1.80 7.33
N LEU A 222 -4.12 -0.80 8.18
CA LEU A 222 -4.73 0.44 7.73
C LEU A 222 -3.82 1.23 6.77
N VAL A 223 -2.52 1.38 7.08
CA VAL A 223 -1.54 2.02 6.17
C VAL A 223 -1.54 1.33 4.81
N ALA A 224 -1.45 -0.01 4.78
CA ALA A 224 -1.47 -0.79 3.55
C ALA A 224 -2.75 -0.55 2.74
N LEU A 225 -3.91 -0.54 3.40
CA LEU A 225 -5.20 -0.29 2.75
C LEU A 225 -5.26 1.11 2.14
N ILE A 226 -4.90 2.14 2.90
CA ILE A 226 -4.94 3.53 2.40
C ILE A 226 -3.94 3.73 1.27
N TYR A 227 -2.77 3.11 1.32
CA TYR A 227 -1.81 3.14 0.22
C TYR A 227 -2.32 2.45 -1.04
N MET A 228 -2.99 1.30 -0.93
CA MET A 228 -3.63 0.66 -2.07
C MET A 228 -4.67 1.57 -2.72
N VAL A 229 -5.49 2.25 -1.91
CA VAL A 229 -6.43 3.25 -2.41
C VAL A 229 -5.69 4.39 -3.11
N ALA A 230 -4.64 4.94 -2.51
CA ALA A 230 -3.85 6.01 -3.10
C ALA A 230 -3.26 5.62 -4.46
N ILE A 231 -2.70 4.41 -4.57
CA ILE A 231 -2.13 3.86 -5.81
C ILE A 231 -3.20 3.77 -6.91
N VAL A 232 -4.39 3.25 -6.60
CA VAL A 232 -5.51 3.14 -7.57
C VAL A 232 -5.90 4.49 -8.16
N TYR A 233 -5.82 5.55 -7.37
CA TYR A 233 -6.07 6.90 -7.87
C TYR A 233 -4.87 7.46 -8.63
N GLU A 234 -3.66 7.32 -8.09
CA GLU A 234 -2.44 7.97 -8.59
C GLU A 234 -1.98 7.40 -9.94
N GLU A 235 -1.93 6.08 -10.09
CA GLU A 235 -1.32 5.44 -11.26
C GLU A 235 -2.00 5.79 -12.59
N PRO A 236 -3.34 5.73 -12.74
CA PRO A 236 -3.99 6.12 -13.99
C PRO A 236 -3.73 7.58 -14.34
N PHE A 237 -3.73 8.46 -13.34
CA PHE A 237 -3.54 9.89 -13.55
C PHE A 237 -2.12 10.23 -13.98
N THR A 238 -1.11 9.64 -13.34
CA THR A 238 0.28 9.81 -13.76
C THR A 238 0.50 9.21 -15.16
N ALA A 239 -0.11 8.06 -15.48
CA ALA A 239 -0.03 7.49 -16.81
C ALA A 239 -0.61 8.43 -17.90
N GLU A 240 -1.77 9.06 -17.62
CA GLU A 240 -2.38 10.05 -18.52
C GLU A 240 -1.46 11.25 -18.77
N ILE A 241 -0.82 11.80 -17.74
CA ILE A 241 0.12 12.93 -17.87
C ILE A 241 1.27 12.57 -18.82
N TYR A 242 1.85 11.38 -18.66
CA TYR A 242 2.96 10.92 -19.49
C TYR A 242 2.53 10.61 -20.94
N GLN A 243 1.32 10.08 -21.15
CA GLN A 243 0.74 9.89 -22.49
C GLN A 243 0.51 11.23 -23.21
N GLN A 244 -0.02 12.23 -22.50
CA GLN A 244 -0.20 13.57 -23.05
C GLN A 244 1.13 14.18 -23.48
N LYS A 245 2.19 14.05 -22.66
CA LYS A 245 3.55 14.48 -23.01
C LYS A 245 4.04 13.81 -24.31
N ALA A 246 3.90 12.49 -24.41
CA ALA A 246 4.33 11.74 -25.60
C ALA A 246 3.58 12.18 -26.87
N SER A 247 2.26 12.39 -26.79
CA SER A 247 1.47 12.86 -27.93
C SER A 247 1.83 14.28 -28.38
N GLN A 248 2.17 15.17 -27.44
CA GLN A 248 2.62 16.52 -27.76
C GLN A 248 4.02 16.53 -28.41
N ALA A 249 4.91 15.63 -27.99
CA ALA A 249 6.22 15.48 -28.61
C ALA A 249 6.09 14.99 -30.06
N TYR A 250 5.24 14.00 -30.31
CA TYR A 250 4.96 13.50 -31.66
C TYR A 250 4.35 14.56 -32.59
N LYS A 251 3.44 15.41 -32.08
CA LYS A 251 2.88 16.51 -32.88
C LYS A 251 3.90 17.61 -33.26
N ARG A 252 5.05 17.64 -32.59
CA ARG A 252 6.10 18.65 -32.81
C ARG A 252 7.26 18.14 -33.68
N SER A 253 7.33 16.83 -33.94
CA SER A 253 8.28 16.19 -34.86
C SER A 253 7.73 16.13 -36.28
#